data_AF-A0A519X9K9-F1
#
_entry.id   AF-A0A519X9K9-F1
#
_cell.length_a   1.000
_cell.length_b   1.000
_cell.length_c   1.000
_cell.angle_alpha   90.00
_cell.angle_beta   90.00
_cell.angle_gamma   90.00
#
_symmetry.space_group_name_H-M   'P 1'
#
loop_
_entity.id
_entity.type
_entity.pdbx_description
1 polymer ?
#
loop_
_entity_poly.entity_id
_entity_poly.type
_entity_poly.pdbx_seq_one_letter_code
_entity_poly.pdbx_strand_id
1 'polypeptide(L)'
;NVTMNEEFFKGHFPGAPVFPGVIQIEAMAQTGGILVLSTVPDPRNYLTLFLKIDNVRFRAQVSPGDTIVFRCDLMEPIRRGIAQMKGVGMVGGKVVVEAEMMAQIIKVKDSEPAA
;
A
#
# COMPACT_ATOMS: atom_id res chain seq x y z
N ASN A 1 11.36 -4.23 4.39
CA ASN A 1 11.92 -5.24 5.30
C ASN A 1 10.89 -5.58 6.35
N VAL A 2 10.76 -6.85 6.68
CA VAL A 2 9.87 -7.35 7.74
C VAL A 2 10.73 -7.79 8.91
N THR A 3 10.49 -7.25 10.11
CA THR A 3 11.34 -7.54 11.28
C THR A 3 10.51 -7.95 12.49
N MET A 4 11.07 -8.83 13.31
CA MET A 4 10.41 -9.33 14.53
C MET A 4 10.15 -8.20 15.55
N ASN A 5 10.84 -7.06 15.41
CA ASN A 5 10.69 -5.91 16.29
C ASN A 5 9.47 -5.02 15.98
N GLU A 6 8.51 -5.49 15.18
CA GLU A 6 7.26 -4.78 14.89
C GLU A 6 6.12 -5.24 15.81
N GLU A 7 5.35 -4.29 16.36
CA GLU A 7 4.39 -4.53 17.46
C GLU A 7 3.36 -5.61 17.15
N PHE A 8 2.86 -5.66 15.90
CA PHE A 8 1.80 -6.59 15.51
C PHE A 8 2.25 -8.06 15.56
N PHE A 9 3.56 -8.37 15.52
CA PHE A 9 4.03 -9.75 15.64
C PHE A 9 3.82 -10.35 17.03
N LYS A 10 3.64 -9.53 18.07
CA LYS A 10 3.25 -10.02 19.40
C LYS A 10 1.88 -10.70 19.39
N GLY A 11 0.99 -10.25 18.50
CA GLY A 11 -0.39 -10.73 18.39
C GLY A 11 -0.69 -11.56 17.14
N HIS A 12 0.19 -11.58 16.13
CA HIS A 12 -0.09 -12.20 14.84
C HIS A 12 1.05 -13.12 14.36
N PHE A 13 1.19 -14.33 14.91
CA PHE A 13 0.48 -14.90 16.05
C PHE A 13 1.48 -15.29 17.15
N PRO A 14 1.10 -15.35 18.43
CA PRO A 14 1.99 -15.83 19.48
C PRO A 14 2.58 -17.21 19.14
N GLY A 15 3.91 -17.31 19.07
CA GLY A 15 4.63 -18.54 18.70
C GLY A 15 4.68 -18.87 17.20
N ALA A 16 3.96 -18.12 16.35
CA ALA A 16 3.93 -18.30 14.90
C ALA A 16 3.81 -16.93 14.19
N PRO A 17 4.89 -16.13 14.11
CA PRO A 17 4.85 -14.79 13.56
C PRO A 17 4.58 -14.80 12.05
N VAL A 18 3.51 -14.13 11.64
CA VAL A 18 3.10 -13.97 10.23
C VAL A 18 2.84 -12.49 9.98
N PHE A 19 3.41 -11.91 8.94
CA PHE A 19 3.20 -10.51 8.61
C PHE A 19 1.74 -10.31 8.13
N PRO A 20 0.93 -9.48 8.81
CA PRO A 20 -0.50 -9.40 8.53
C PRO A 20 -0.78 -9.01 7.06
N GLY A 21 -1.66 -9.76 6.40
CA GLY A 21 -2.01 -9.52 4.99
C GLY A 21 -2.55 -8.10 4.75
N VAL A 22 -3.33 -7.56 5.68
CA VAL A 22 -3.87 -6.19 5.60
C VAL A 22 -2.76 -5.12 5.61
N ILE A 23 -1.65 -5.36 6.31
CA ILE A 23 -0.51 -4.44 6.30
C ILE A 23 0.25 -4.53 4.97
N GLN A 24 0.28 -5.70 4.33
CA GLN A 24 0.83 -5.82 2.97
C GLN A 24 0.00 -5.02 1.96
N ILE A 25 -1.33 -5.02 2.10
CA ILE A 25 -2.21 -4.20 1.26
C ILE A 25 -2.01 -2.71 1.54
N GLU A 26 -1.91 -2.31 2.81
CA GLU A 26 -1.62 -0.92 3.18
C GLU A 26 -0.27 -0.44 2.63
N ALA A 27 0.79 -1.25 2.74
CA ALA A 27 2.09 -0.93 2.16
C ALA A 27 2.04 -0.79 0.63
N MET A 28 1.24 -1.64 -0.03
CA MET A 28 0.99 -1.56 -1.47
C MET A 28 0.19 -0.29 -1.84
N ALA A 29 -0.81 0.07 -1.03
CA ALA A 29 -1.60 1.28 -1.18
C ALA A 29 -0.72 2.54 -1.04
N GLN A 30 0.18 2.59 -0.05
CA GLN A 30 1.15 3.67 0.12
C GLN A 30 2.14 3.75 -1.06
N THR A 31 2.63 2.61 -1.53
CA THR A 31 3.48 2.54 -2.74
C THR A 31 2.74 3.11 -3.96
N GLY A 32 1.47 2.73 -4.13
CA GLY A 32 0.59 3.29 -5.15
C GLY A 32 0.33 4.80 -4.97
N GLY A 33 0.18 5.26 -3.74
CA GLY A 33 0.04 6.67 -3.40
C GLY A 33 1.26 7.49 -3.84
N ILE A 34 2.48 6.99 -3.60
CA ILE A 34 3.72 7.62 -4.07
C ILE A 34 3.75 7.68 -5.61
N LEU A 35 3.40 6.58 -6.29
CA LEU A 35 3.29 6.56 -7.76
C LEU A 35 2.34 7.64 -8.26
N VAL A 36 1.15 7.72 -7.69
CA VAL A 36 0.12 8.69 -8.08
C VAL A 36 0.57 10.12 -7.79
N LEU A 37 1.09 10.39 -6.60
CA LEU A 37 1.53 11.73 -6.19
C LEU A 37 2.75 12.20 -6.99
N SER A 38 3.57 11.31 -7.53
CA SER A 38 4.67 11.68 -8.43
C SER A 38 4.20 12.32 -9.74
N THR A 39 2.91 12.21 -10.07
CA THR A 39 2.30 12.78 -11.29
C THR A 39 1.73 14.19 -11.11
N VAL A 40 1.70 14.72 -9.88
CA VAL A 40 1.19 16.07 -9.59
C VAL A 40 2.33 17.04 -9.23
N PRO A 41 2.22 18.34 -9.55
CA PRO A 41 3.31 19.30 -9.32
C PRO A 41 3.59 19.61 -7.84
N ASP A 42 2.62 19.40 -6.96
CA ASP A 42 2.72 19.72 -5.53
C ASP A 42 2.16 18.58 -4.66
N PRO A 43 2.88 17.45 -4.57
CA PRO A 43 2.36 16.23 -3.94
C PRO A 43 2.07 16.37 -2.44
N ARG A 44 2.69 17.34 -1.75
CA ARG A 44 2.53 17.52 -0.30
C ARG A 44 1.13 18.00 0.09
N ASN A 45 0.43 18.63 -0.84
CA ASN A 45 -0.90 19.19 -0.63
C ASN A 45 -2.04 18.27 -1.09
N TYR A 46 -1.74 16.98 -1.25
CA TYR A 46 -2.73 15.97 -1.61
C TYR A 46 -2.71 14.77 -0.67
N LEU A 47 -3.89 14.22 -0.43
CA LEU A 47 -4.08 12.92 0.21
C LEU A 47 -4.52 11.90 -0.85
N THR A 48 -4.06 10.67 -0.71
CA THR A 48 -4.54 9.52 -1.48
C THR A 48 -5.42 8.67 -0.58
N LEU A 49 -6.73 8.88 -0.63
CA LEU A 49 -7.69 8.13 0.17
C LEU A 49 -8.08 6.84 -0.53
N PHE A 50 -7.91 5.73 0.17
CA PHE A 50 -8.20 4.41 -0.36
C PHE A 50 -9.70 4.14 -0.39
N LEU A 51 -10.24 3.77 -1.55
CA LEU A 51 -11.68 3.60 -1.76
C LEU A 51 -12.11 2.14 -1.91
N LYS A 52 -11.31 1.34 -2.63
CA LYS A 52 -11.70 -0.01 -3.02
C LYS A 52 -10.47 -0.91 -3.16
N ILE A 53 -10.67 -2.17 -2.82
CA ILE A 53 -9.72 -3.25 -3.08
C ILE A 53 -10.48 -4.39 -3.73
N ASP A 54 -9.99 -4.86 -4.87
CA ASP A 54 -10.51 -6.03 -5.59
C ASP A 54 -9.40 -7.05 -5.85
N ASN A 55 -9.83 -8.28 -6.17
CA ASN A 55 -8.95 -9.32 -6.70
C ASN A 55 -7.71 -9.60 -5.83
N VAL A 56 -7.82 -9.41 -4.50
CA VAL A 56 -6.73 -9.69 -3.57
C VAL A 56 -6.44 -11.17 -3.52
N ARG A 57 -5.16 -11.53 -3.65
CA ARG A 57 -4.70 -12.90 -3.39
C ARG A 57 -3.43 -12.88 -2.55
N PHE A 58 -3.48 -13.54 -1.39
CA PHE A 58 -2.31 -13.87 -0.60
C PHE A 58 -1.82 -15.25 -1.01
N ARG A 59 -0.67 -15.31 -1.66
CA ARG A 59 -0.13 -16.52 -2.29
C ARG A 59 0.84 -17.29 -1.39
N ALA A 60 1.50 -16.60 -0.47
CA ALA A 60 2.39 -17.19 0.51
C ALA A 60 2.42 -16.36 1.79
N GLN A 61 2.74 -17.01 2.91
CA GLN A 61 3.01 -16.31 4.17
C GLN A 61 4.30 -15.51 4.04
N VAL A 62 4.35 -14.39 4.76
CA VAL A 62 5.54 -13.56 4.90
C VAL A 62 5.90 -13.54 6.38
N SER A 63 7.19 -13.63 6.70
CA SER A 63 7.69 -13.77 8.07
C SER A 63 8.82 -12.79 8.36
N PRO A 64 9.14 -12.55 9.65
CA PRO A 64 10.33 -11.81 10.04
C PRO A 64 11.60 -12.30 9.32
N GLY A 65 12.38 -11.36 8.79
CA GLY A 65 13.56 -11.64 7.95
C GLY A 65 13.29 -11.46 6.46
N ASP A 66 12.03 -11.53 6.02
CA ASP A 66 11.69 -11.31 4.61
C ASP A 66 11.88 -9.86 4.18
N THR A 67 12.25 -9.70 2.92
CA THR A 67 12.18 -8.41 2.22
C THR A 67 11.10 -8.50 1.15
N ILE A 68 9.97 -7.85 1.42
CA ILE A 68 8.92 -7.67 0.41
C ILE A 68 9.28 -6.46 -0.45
N VAL A 69 9.26 -6.66 -1.77
CA VAL A 69 9.35 -5.60 -2.78
C VAL A 69 7.96 -5.41 -3.37
N PHE A 70 7.40 -4.21 -3.22
CA PHE A 70 6.13 -3.84 -3.82
C PHE A 70 6.35 -3.12 -5.14
N ARG A 71 5.60 -3.53 -6.14
CA ARG A 71 5.49 -2.84 -7.43
C ARG A 71 4.03 -2.49 -7.66
N CYS A 72 3.77 -1.24 -8.01
CA CYS A 72 2.45 -0.77 -8.41
C CYS A 72 2.53 -0.16 -9.81
N ASP A 73 1.55 -0.46 -10.64
CA ASP A 73 1.39 0.11 -11.97
C ASP A 73 -0.05 0.68 -12.08
N LEU A 74 -0.20 1.83 -12.78
CA LEU A 74 -1.53 2.34 -13.11
C LEU A 74 -2.19 1.41 -14.11
N MET A 75 -3.44 1.02 -13.84
CA MET A 75 -4.24 0.22 -14.78
C MET A 75 -4.80 1.09 -15.89
N GLU A 76 -5.11 2.34 -15.58
CA GLU A 76 -5.70 3.34 -16.48
C GLU A 76 -5.15 4.74 -16.14
N PRO A 77 -5.19 5.70 -17.07
CA PRO A 77 -4.86 7.10 -16.76
C PRO A 77 -5.74 7.64 -15.63
N ILE A 78 -5.15 8.42 -14.74
CA ILE A 78 -5.86 9.08 -13.64
C ILE A 78 -6.93 10.01 -14.23
N ARG A 79 -8.18 9.84 -13.81
CA ARG A 79 -9.31 10.66 -14.27
C ARG A 79 -10.16 11.11 -13.11
N ARG A 80 -10.51 12.41 -13.08
CA ARG A 80 -11.35 13.01 -12.03
C ARG A 80 -10.84 12.72 -10.61
N GLY A 81 -9.51 12.69 -10.44
CA GLY A 81 -8.87 12.37 -9.17
C GLY A 81 -8.97 10.91 -8.74
N ILE A 82 -9.40 9.99 -9.61
CA ILE A 82 -9.43 8.56 -9.32
C ILE A 82 -8.24 7.87 -9.96
N ALA A 83 -7.49 7.13 -9.15
CA ALA A 83 -6.41 6.26 -9.58
C ALA A 83 -6.82 4.80 -9.37
N GLN A 84 -6.64 3.98 -10.41
CA GLN A 84 -6.78 2.52 -10.35
C GLN A 84 -5.40 1.91 -10.58
N MET A 85 -4.99 1.04 -9.67
CA MET A 85 -3.63 0.52 -9.60
C MET A 85 -3.68 -0.98 -9.41
N LYS A 86 -2.80 -1.68 -10.13
CA LYS A 86 -2.49 -3.08 -9.85
C LYS A 86 -1.18 -3.12 -9.08
N GLY A 87 -1.17 -3.84 -7.96
CA GLY A 87 0.01 -4.00 -7.16
C GLY A 87 0.38 -5.47 -6.94
N VAL A 88 1.69 -5.71 -6.83
CA VAL A 88 2.28 -7.03 -6.61
C VAL A 88 3.37 -6.87 -5.55
N GLY A 89 3.29 -7.69 -4.50
CA GLY A 89 4.34 -7.86 -3.50
C GLY A 89 5.11 -9.14 -3.74
N MET A 90 6.44 -9.06 -3.74
CA MET A 90 7.33 -10.21 -3.98
C MET A 90 8.37 -10.34 -2.87
N VAL A 91 8.67 -11.56 -2.46
CA VAL A 91 9.83 -11.87 -1.62
C VAL A 91 10.85 -12.64 -2.46
N GLY A 92 12.04 -12.05 -2.64
CA GLY A 92 13.01 -12.51 -3.64
C GLY A 92 12.45 -12.37 -5.06
N GLY A 93 11.93 -13.47 -5.62
CA GLY A 93 11.28 -13.51 -6.94
C GLY A 93 9.90 -14.17 -6.94
N LYS A 94 9.34 -14.49 -5.77
CA LYS A 94 8.02 -15.15 -5.66
C LYS A 94 6.96 -14.12 -5.29
N VAL A 95 5.83 -14.13 -6.00
CA VAL A 95 4.67 -13.30 -5.63
C VAL A 95 4.08 -13.84 -4.34
N VAL A 96 3.99 -12.98 -3.32
CA VAL A 96 3.39 -13.30 -2.02
C VAL A 96 2.02 -12.64 -1.86
N VAL A 97 1.79 -11.50 -2.51
CA VAL A 97 0.50 -10.81 -2.52
C VAL A 97 0.29 -10.10 -3.86
N GLU A 98 -0.95 -10.05 -4.33
CA GLU A 98 -1.37 -9.20 -5.45
C GLU A 98 -2.75 -8.61 -5.16
N ALA A 99 -3.03 -7.42 -5.67
CA ALA A 99 -4.32 -6.75 -5.53
C ALA A 99 -4.56 -5.72 -6.64
N GLU A 100 -5.83 -5.43 -6.88
CA GLU A 100 -6.28 -4.26 -7.63
C GLU A 100 -6.87 -3.26 -6.65
N MET A 101 -6.52 -1.99 -6.79
CA MET A 101 -6.72 -0.98 -5.78
C MET A 101 -7.22 0.32 -6.39
N MET A 102 -8.17 0.99 -5.75
CA MET A 102 -8.67 2.29 -6.15
C MET A 102 -8.43 3.32 -5.05
N ALA A 103 -7.90 4.48 -5.43
CA ALA A 103 -7.72 5.61 -4.53
C ALA A 103 -8.28 6.91 -5.13
N GLN A 104 -8.74 7.80 -4.28
CA GLN A 104 -9.09 9.17 -4.61
C GLN A 104 -7.99 10.13 -4.17
N ILE A 105 -7.58 11.00 -5.08
CA ILE A 105 -6.62 12.06 -4.85
C ILE A 105 -7.42 13.31 -4.45
N ILE A 106 -7.22 13.78 -3.22
CA ILE A 106 -7.94 14.93 -2.68
C ILE A 106 -6.93 16.01 -2.31
N LYS A 107 -7.13 17.22 -2.85
CA LYS A 107 -6.35 18.37 -2.43
C LYS A 107 -6.75 18.76 -1.01
N VAL A 108 -5.76 18.82 -0.12
CA VAL A 108 -5.96 19.38 1.22
C VAL A 108 -6.07 20.89 1.04
N LYS A 109 -7.20 21.49 1.41
CA LYS A 109 -7.27 22.95 1.52
C LYS A 109 -6.36 23.37 2.66
N ASP A 110 -5.61 24.46 2.50
CA ASP A 110 -4.90 25.08 3.61
C ASP A 110 -5.90 25.24 4.77
N SER A 111 -5.74 24.43 5.81
CA SER A 111 -6.32 24.77 7.10
C SER A 111 -5.54 25.99 7.54
N GLU A 112 -6.17 27.16 7.57
CA GLU A 112 -5.65 28.26 8.38
C GLU A 112 -5.26 27.67 9.74
N PRO A 113 -4.04 27.97 10.26
CA PRO A 113 -3.69 27.51 11.58
C PRO A 113 -4.79 28.00 12.52
N ALA A 114 -5.38 27.07 13.28
CA ALA A 114 -6.34 27.44 14.30
C ALA A 114 -5.69 28.50 15.18
N ALA A 115 -6.27 29.70 15.17
CA ALA A 115 -5.82 30.86 15.93
C ALA A 115 -5.72 30.56 17.43
#